data_AF-A0A523CVN8-F1
#
_entry.id   AF-A0A523CVN8-F1
#
_cell.length_a   1.000
_cell.length_b   1.000
_cell.length_c   1.000
_cell.angle_alpha   90.00
_cell.angle_beta   90.00
_cell.angle_gamma   90.00
#
_symmetry.space_group_name_H-M   'P 1'
#
loop_
_entity.id
_entity.type
_entity.pdbx_description
1 polymer ?
#
loop_
_entity_poly.entity_id
_entity_poly.type
_entity_poly.pdbx_seq_one_letter_code
_entity_poly.pdbx_strand_id
1 'polypeptide(L)'
;MKYRKCVPTIVLLLGLTTSWAHPQATQENEEERIKPVPVVTGYAGVITSSEPDKQTVVPILTPVFLVPFGENWLIEAEFEVEGEFEREDGTWNKGFEKAVEYLQVDFFAHRYLTVVAGRYLTPFGIFNERLHPIWIKNLQPTPLILPIEAGSGNGLMLRGGAQIVPGVNLSYSGYYSALTTTNTIESKRMAGARWGVFLPQKQLEIGASFQRLLQDERSNSVGLDATWQVPRTPLDIRMEYARNSEGSGYWVEAAYRLRKVDFWKPFFRRSQVVFRVEQFFAPSLIDEIAPEDFDHLGNEHDDLAFSVGEPIDEGDHAEEGDHAEEGDHAEEGGHHGRLPEVDTQRLTVGWNYYLSDGLKLSFSYGRDLNSHGNFWGLALTYRFLF
;
A
#
# COMPACT_ATOMS: atom_id res chain seq x y z
N MET A 1 69.54 2.79 3.72
CA MET A 1 69.05 1.73 2.81
C MET A 1 68.66 0.53 3.66
N LYS A 2 67.45 -0.01 3.43
CA LYS A 2 66.81 -1.22 4.01
C LYS A 2 66.15 -1.17 5.41
N TYR A 3 64.83 -1.31 5.33
CA TYR A 3 63.79 -1.65 6.31
C TYR A 3 64.02 -2.96 7.10
N ARG A 4 63.50 -3.05 8.34
CA ARG A 4 62.29 -3.84 8.73
C ARG A 4 62.14 -3.94 10.27
N LYS A 5 61.00 -3.44 10.79
CA LYS A 5 59.90 -4.14 11.50
C LYS A 5 60.21 -4.76 12.88
N CYS A 6 59.52 -4.29 13.92
CA CYS A 6 58.56 -5.05 14.73
C CYS A 6 57.87 -4.15 15.78
N VAL A 7 56.56 -4.33 15.93
CA VAL A 7 55.60 -3.76 16.90
C VAL A 7 54.71 -4.96 17.30
N PRO A 8 53.96 -5.03 18.41
CA PRO A 8 53.96 -4.32 19.71
C PRO A 8 53.99 -5.30 20.91
N THR A 9 54.03 -4.81 22.15
CA THR A 9 53.21 -5.34 23.27
C THR A 9 53.12 -4.26 24.35
N ILE A 10 51.95 -3.66 24.56
CA ILE A 10 51.65 -2.92 25.79
C ILE A 10 50.38 -3.52 26.37
N VAL A 11 50.56 -4.20 27.49
CA VAL A 11 49.53 -4.64 28.42
C VAL A 11 49.15 -3.42 29.26
N LEU A 12 47.85 -3.12 29.39
CA LEU A 12 47.35 -2.21 30.41
C LEU A 12 46.14 -2.86 31.09
N LEU A 13 46.27 -3.12 32.39
CA LEU A 13 45.23 -3.62 33.26
C LEU A 13 45.44 -2.99 34.65
N LEU A 14 44.40 -2.29 35.15
CA LEU A 14 44.08 -1.92 36.55
C LEU A 14 43.05 -0.76 36.46
N GLY A 15 41.78 -0.87 36.85
CA GLY A 15 41.24 -1.02 38.23
C GLY A 15 41.43 0.31 38.99
N LEU A 16 40.48 1.03 39.63
CA LEU A 16 39.12 0.88 40.18
C LEU A 16 38.44 2.27 40.03
N THR A 17 37.11 2.45 40.02
CA THR A 17 36.29 2.68 41.23
C THR A 17 34.82 2.80 40.85
N THR A 18 33.99 2.21 41.70
CA THR A 18 32.53 2.31 41.71
C THR A 18 32.08 3.68 42.22
N SER A 19 31.40 4.45 41.39
CA SER A 19 30.57 5.57 41.83
C SER A 19 29.12 5.26 41.49
N TRP A 20 28.40 4.68 42.46
CA TRP A 20 26.93 4.69 42.47
C TRP A 20 26.51 6.13 42.75
N ALA A 21 26.37 6.94 41.70
CA ALA A 21 25.60 8.17 41.80
C ALA A 21 24.13 7.76 41.96
N HIS A 22 23.60 7.84 43.18
CA HIS A 22 22.16 7.91 43.39
C HIS A 22 21.68 9.15 42.64
N PRO A 23 20.81 9.05 41.62
CA PRO A 23 20.04 10.21 41.23
C PRO A 23 19.19 10.54 42.46
N GLN A 24 19.41 11.72 43.05
CA GLN A 24 18.40 12.29 43.93
C GLN A 24 17.12 12.32 43.11
N ALA A 25 16.12 11.54 43.52
CA ALA A 25 14.78 11.65 43.02
C ALA A 25 14.30 13.07 43.31
N THR A 26 14.48 13.97 42.35
CA THR A 26 13.55 15.08 42.17
C THR A 26 12.18 14.42 42.09
N GLN A 27 11.38 14.61 43.13
CA GLN A 27 9.94 14.43 43.07
C GLN A 27 9.45 15.42 42.01
N GLU A 28 9.53 15.03 40.75
CA GLU A 28 8.64 15.56 39.73
C GLU A 28 7.26 15.31 40.28
N ASN A 29 6.52 16.39 40.51
CA ASN A 29 5.10 16.31 40.77
C ASN A 29 4.54 15.29 39.79
N GLU A 30 3.83 14.28 40.30
CA GLU A 30 2.95 13.43 39.50
C GLU A 30 1.91 14.35 38.86
N GLU A 31 2.30 15.07 37.80
CA GLU A 31 1.38 15.65 36.85
C GLU A 31 0.44 14.51 36.50
N GLU A 32 -0.84 14.70 36.84
CA GLU A 32 -1.93 13.75 36.70
C GLU A 32 -1.78 12.99 35.38
N ARG A 33 -1.10 11.84 35.45
CA ARG A 33 -0.64 11.14 34.25
C ARG A 33 -1.91 10.58 33.61
N ILE A 34 -2.38 11.26 32.58
CA ILE A 34 -3.64 10.95 31.91
C ILE A 34 -3.57 9.47 31.54
N LYS A 35 -4.40 8.66 32.19
CA LYS A 35 -4.45 7.23 31.90
C LYS A 35 -4.98 7.07 30.48
N PRO A 36 -4.23 6.42 29.59
CA PRO A 36 -4.71 6.21 28.24
C PRO A 36 -5.96 5.33 28.29
N VAL A 37 -7.01 5.75 27.58
CA VAL A 37 -8.32 5.09 27.57
C VAL A 37 -8.45 4.32 26.27
N PRO A 38 -8.99 3.08 26.28
CA PRO A 38 -9.35 2.39 25.05
C PRO A 38 -10.29 3.22 24.19
N VAL A 39 -10.06 3.21 22.88
CA VAL A 39 -10.87 3.94 21.90
C VAL A 39 -11.45 2.97 20.89
N VAL A 40 -12.72 3.15 20.55
CA VAL A 40 -13.34 2.51 19.40
C VAL A 40 -13.65 3.58 18.36
N THR A 41 -13.02 3.48 17.20
CA THR A 41 -13.22 4.39 16.07
C THR A 41 -13.49 3.56 14.82
N GLY A 42 -13.70 4.21 13.68
CA GLY A 42 -13.79 3.51 12.42
C GLY A 42 -14.64 4.28 11.43
N TYR A 43 -15.11 3.58 10.41
CA TYR A 43 -15.99 4.16 9.42
C TYR A 43 -17.03 3.16 8.93
N ALA A 44 -18.12 3.69 8.40
CA ALA A 44 -19.11 2.96 7.65
C ALA A 44 -19.45 3.74 6.39
N GLY A 45 -19.84 3.06 5.33
CA GLY A 45 -20.22 3.73 4.11
C GLY A 45 -20.96 2.84 3.14
N VAL A 46 -21.39 3.45 2.05
CA VAL A 46 -21.86 2.75 0.86
C VAL A 46 -21.20 3.39 -0.34
N ILE A 47 -20.63 2.56 -1.20
CA ILE A 47 -20.11 2.95 -2.50
C ILE A 47 -21.05 2.38 -3.55
N THR A 48 -21.40 3.18 -4.55
CA THR A 48 -22.09 2.72 -5.75
C THR A 48 -21.20 3.07 -6.92
N SER A 49 -20.77 2.08 -7.69
CA SER A 49 -20.02 2.31 -8.92
C SER A 49 -20.74 1.74 -10.12
N SER A 50 -20.42 2.27 -11.29
CA SER A 50 -20.82 1.67 -12.54
C SER A 50 -19.73 1.82 -13.58
N GLU A 51 -19.50 0.71 -14.25
CA GLU A 51 -18.72 0.50 -15.45
C GLU A 51 -19.72 0.18 -16.59
N PRO A 52 -19.29 0.10 -17.87
CA PRO A 52 -20.21 -0.02 -18.99
C PRO A 52 -21.24 -1.16 -18.86
N ASP A 53 -20.83 -2.30 -18.30
CA ASP A 53 -21.66 -3.52 -18.22
C ASP A 53 -21.93 -4.00 -16.78
N LYS A 54 -21.33 -3.32 -15.79
CA LYS A 54 -21.36 -3.73 -14.38
C LYS A 54 -21.75 -2.57 -13.49
N GLN A 55 -22.74 -2.78 -12.63
CA GLN A 55 -23.07 -1.85 -11.55
C GLN A 55 -22.83 -2.54 -10.21
N THR A 56 -22.13 -1.89 -9.29
CA THR A 56 -21.90 -2.43 -7.95
C THR A 56 -22.46 -1.50 -6.88
N VAL A 57 -22.91 -2.09 -5.78
CA VAL A 57 -23.22 -1.40 -4.53
C VAL A 57 -22.49 -2.13 -3.42
N VAL A 58 -21.60 -1.42 -2.72
CA VAL A 58 -20.72 -1.97 -1.70
C VAL A 58 -20.95 -1.24 -0.38
N PRO A 59 -21.83 -1.74 0.52
CA PRO A 59 -21.85 -1.29 1.91
C PRO A 59 -20.63 -1.81 2.67
N ILE A 60 -20.00 -0.94 3.45
CA ILE A 60 -18.74 -1.20 4.15
C ILE A 60 -18.89 -0.78 5.61
N LEU A 61 -18.39 -1.60 6.54
CA LEU A 61 -18.26 -1.27 7.96
C LEU A 61 -16.88 -1.70 8.46
N THR A 62 -16.10 -0.74 8.95
CA THR A 62 -14.71 -0.97 9.35
C THR A 62 -14.46 -0.41 10.76
N PRO A 63 -14.74 -1.18 11.83
CA PRO A 63 -14.37 -0.81 13.19
C PRO A 63 -12.87 -0.95 13.45
N VAL A 64 -12.34 0.00 14.20
CA VAL A 64 -10.95 0.10 14.63
C VAL A 64 -10.90 0.18 16.16
N PHE A 65 -10.08 -0.66 16.77
CA PHE A 65 -9.89 -0.75 18.20
C PHE A 65 -8.46 -0.32 18.56
N LEU A 66 -8.34 0.63 19.48
CA LEU A 66 -7.08 1.08 20.04
C LEU A 66 -7.11 0.82 21.55
N VAL A 67 -6.37 -0.19 22.01
CA VAL A 67 -6.39 -0.63 23.41
C VAL A 67 -5.00 -0.41 24.03
N PRO A 68 -4.76 0.74 24.67
CA PRO A 68 -3.52 0.98 25.39
C PRO A 68 -3.48 0.13 26.67
N PHE A 69 -2.32 -0.44 26.98
CA PHE A 69 -2.12 -1.17 28.24
C PHE A 69 -0.72 -0.95 28.81
N GLY A 70 -0.63 -0.82 30.14
CA GLY A 70 0.62 -0.38 30.77
C GLY A 70 1.04 1.01 30.28
N GLU A 71 2.36 1.25 30.26
CA GLU A 71 2.90 2.57 29.88
C GLU A 71 3.38 2.65 28.42
N ASN A 72 3.78 1.51 27.85
CA ASN A 72 4.53 1.45 26.59
C ASN A 72 3.90 0.50 25.57
N TRP A 73 2.64 0.12 25.73
CA TRP A 73 1.99 -0.83 24.84
C TRP A 73 0.65 -0.35 24.31
N LEU A 74 0.38 -0.72 23.06
CA LEU A 74 -0.89 -0.50 22.36
C LEU A 74 -1.24 -1.76 21.59
N ILE A 75 -2.51 -2.19 21.67
CA ILE A 75 -3.07 -3.14 20.72
C ILE A 75 -3.89 -2.34 19.70
N GLU A 76 -3.63 -2.57 18.42
CA GLU A 76 -4.40 -1.99 17.32
C GLU A 76 -5.05 -3.12 16.52
N ALA A 77 -6.33 -2.95 16.19
CA ALA A 77 -7.04 -3.90 15.36
C ALA A 77 -8.02 -3.17 14.43
N GLU A 78 -8.08 -3.59 13.18
CA GLU A 78 -9.05 -3.13 12.19
C GLU A 78 -9.68 -4.34 11.51
N PHE A 79 -11.00 -4.37 11.54
CA PHE A 79 -11.81 -5.38 10.90
C PHE A 79 -12.63 -4.72 9.82
N GLU A 80 -12.70 -5.31 8.64
CA GLU A 80 -13.52 -4.84 7.55
C GLU A 80 -14.61 -5.85 7.24
N VAL A 81 -15.78 -5.31 6.93
CA VAL A 81 -16.98 -6.06 6.63
C VAL A 81 -17.63 -5.39 5.43
N GLU A 82 -17.59 -6.07 4.28
CA GLU A 82 -18.13 -5.55 3.03
C GLU A 82 -19.25 -6.44 2.52
N GLY A 83 -20.34 -5.82 2.07
CA GLY A 83 -21.30 -6.50 1.21
C GLY A 83 -20.98 -6.17 -0.24
N GLU A 84 -21.14 -7.13 -1.12
CA GLU A 84 -20.95 -6.90 -2.55
C GLU A 84 -22.26 -7.20 -3.27
N PHE A 85 -22.86 -6.19 -3.88
CA PHE A 85 -24.07 -6.35 -4.66
C PHE A 85 -23.77 -5.93 -6.08
N GLU A 86 -23.62 -6.90 -6.96
CA GLU A 86 -23.26 -6.68 -8.34
C GLU A 86 -24.47 -6.92 -9.22
N ARG A 87 -24.71 -6.03 -10.16
CA ARG A 87 -25.73 -6.18 -11.17
C ARG A 87 -25.06 -6.37 -12.53
N GLU A 88 -25.26 -7.56 -13.07
CA GLU A 88 -24.78 -8.00 -14.38
C GLU A 88 -25.98 -8.58 -15.15
N ASP A 89 -26.17 -8.17 -16.40
CA ASP A 89 -27.29 -8.59 -17.26
C ASP A 89 -28.69 -8.48 -16.60
N GLY A 90 -28.85 -7.49 -15.73
CA GLY A 90 -30.11 -7.23 -15.03
C GLY A 90 -30.35 -8.09 -13.79
N THR A 91 -29.49 -9.05 -13.48
CA THR A 91 -29.57 -9.92 -12.30
C THR A 91 -28.65 -9.39 -11.20
N TRP A 92 -29.10 -9.46 -9.94
CA TRP A 92 -28.29 -9.09 -8.78
C TRP A 92 -27.60 -10.32 -8.19
N ASN A 93 -26.29 -10.31 -8.23
CA ASN A 93 -25.42 -11.20 -7.47
C ASN A 93 -25.11 -10.57 -6.11
N LYS A 94 -24.93 -11.41 -5.08
CA LYS A 94 -24.64 -10.95 -3.73
C LYS A 94 -23.48 -11.74 -3.13
N GLY A 95 -22.50 -11.02 -2.65
CA GLY A 95 -21.33 -11.48 -1.92
C GLY A 95 -21.24 -10.81 -0.55
N PHE A 96 -20.41 -11.37 0.31
CA PHE A 96 -20.07 -10.76 1.58
C PHE A 96 -18.66 -11.15 1.96
N GLU A 97 -17.84 -10.14 2.22
CA GLU A 97 -16.44 -10.31 2.53
C GLU A 97 -16.14 -9.81 3.95
N LYS A 98 -15.12 -10.42 4.54
CA LYS A 98 -14.63 -10.06 5.88
C LYS A 98 -13.12 -10.12 5.85
N ALA A 99 -12.49 -9.04 6.27
CA ALA A 99 -11.04 -8.96 6.39
C ALA A 99 -10.63 -8.52 7.79
N VAL A 100 -9.45 -8.98 8.20
CA VAL A 100 -8.70 -8.39 9.31
C VAL A 100 -7.57 -7.60 8.66
N GLU A 101 -7.68 -6.29 8.58
CA GLU A 101 -6.66 -5.46 7.90
C GLU A 101 -5.35 -5.48 8.69
N TYR A 102 -5.46 -5.22 9.99
CA TYR A 102 -4.37 -5.39 10.95
C TYR A 102 -4.89 -5.85 12.30
N LEU A 103 -4.04 -6.59 13.00
CA LEU A 103 -4.19 -7.00 14.38
C LEU A 103 -2.78 -7.11 14.96
N GLN A 104 -2.35 -6.07 15.65
CA GLN A 104 -0.96 -5.90 16.06
C GLN A 104 -0.83 -5.44 17.51
N VAL A 105 0.35 -5.72 18.05
CA VAL A 105 0.80 -5.20 19.34
C VAL A 105 2.02 -4.33 19.09
N ASP A 106 1.91 -3.09 19.55
CA ASP A 106 2.91 -2.05 19.43
C ASP A 106 3.59 -1.86 20.77
N PHE A 107 4.90 -2.11 20.81
CA PHE A 107 5.76 -1.83 21.95
C PHE A 107 6.59 -0.58 21.69
N PHE A 108 6.32 0.49 22.43
CA PHE A 108 7.07 1.74 22.40
C PHE A 108 8.41 1.60 23.14
N ALA A 109 9.33 0.86 22.52
CA ALA A 109 10.64 0.53 23.09
C ALA A 109 11.50 1.77 23.38
N HIS A 110 11.39 2.82 22.56
CA HIS A 110 12.08 4.08 22.73
C HIS A 110 11.29 5.23 22.06
N ARG A 111 11.57 6.49 22.40
CA ARG A 111 10.94 7.67 21.74
C ARG A 111 11.13 7.75 20.21
N TYR A 112 12.01 6.91 19.67
CA TYR A 112 12.33 6.85 18.24
C TYR A 112 12.13 5.45 17.66
N LEU A 113 11.69 4.46 18.45
CA LEU A 113 11.59 3.06 18.02
C LEU A 113 10.33 2.42 18.62
N THR A 114 9.50 1.89 17.74
CA THR A 114 8.38 1.02 18.05
C THR A 114 8.65 -0.35 17.44
N VAL A 115 8.42 -1.39 18.22
CA VAL A 115 8.42 -2.79 17.76
C VAL A 115 6.97 -3.20 17.60
N VAL A 116 6.60 -3.60 16.40
CA VAL A 116 5.25 -4.05 16.04
C VAL A 116 5.30 -5.55 15.81
N ALA A 117 4.36 -6.29 16.38
CA ALA A 117 4.22 -7.72 16.18
C ALA A 117 2.76 -8.09 15.90
N GLY A 118 2.53 -8.95 14.91
CA GLY A 118 1.19 -9.40 14.52
C GLY A 118 0.93 -9.21 13.03
N ARG A 119 -0.32 -8.94 12.68
CA ARG A 119 -0.73 -8.59 11.31
C ARG A 119 -0.73 -7.08 11.16
N TYR A 120 -0.05 -6.57 10.14
CA TYR A 120 0.10 -5.15 9.88
C TYR A 120 0.02 -4.87 8.38
N LEU A 121 -0.32 -3.64 8.00
CA LEU A 121 -0.23 -3.18 6.63
C LEU A 121 1.25 -3.01 6.24
N THR A 122 1.64 -3.48 5.05
CA THR A 122 3.02 -3.34 4.60
C THR A 122 3.34 -1.87 4.29
N PRO A 123 4.47 -1.32 4.78
CA PRO A 123 4.87 0.06 4.53
C PRO A 123 5.48 0.24 3.13
N PHE A 124 4.75 -0.17 2.09
CA PHE A 124 5.14 0.08 0.70
C PHE A 124 4.34 1.26 0.14
N GLY A 125 5.02 2.40 -0.03
CA GLY A 125 4.37 3.66 -0.40
C GLY A 125 3.60 4.30 0.77
N ILE A 126 2.61 5.12 0.43
CA ILE A 126 1.71 5.85 1.33
C ILE A 126 0.26 5.40 1.18
N PHE A 127 -0.16 4.84 0.04
CA PHE A 127 -1.56 4.54 -0.21
C PHE A 127 -2.03 3.41 0.70
N ASN A 128 -1.29 2.30 0.69
CA ASN A 128 -1.61 1.11 1.46
C ASN A 128 -1.76 1.42 2.96
N GLU A 129 -0.78 2.05 3.60
CA GLU A 129 -0.89 2.30 5.05
C GLU A 129 -1.76 3.51 5.43
N ARG A 130 -1.90 4.52 4.55
CA ARG A 130 -2.39 5.84 4.98
C ARG A 130 -3.63 6.32 4.25
N LEU A 131 -3.90 5.82 3.05
CA LEU A 131 -4.95 6.36 2.17
C LEU A 131 -6.03 5.35 1.79
N HIS A 132 -5.80 4.05 1.97
CA HIS A 132 -6.80 3.01 1.67
C HIS A 132 -8.17 3.24 2.34
N PRO A 133 -8.29 3.78 3.59
CA PRO A 133 -9.59 3.91 4.23
C PRO A 133 -10.53 4.80 3.44
N ILE A 134 -11.76 4.33 3.19
CA ILE A 134 -12.71 5.03 2.31
C ILE A 134 -13.06 6.45 2.81
N TRP A 135 -12.98 6.65 4.13
CA TRP A 135 -13.15 7.97 4.75
C TRP A 135 -12.01 8.94 4.40
N ILE A 136 -10.79 8.44 4.24
CA ILE A 136 -9.58 9.23 3.97
C ILE A 136 -9.36 9.43 2.47
N LYS A 137 -9.59 8.41 1.64
CA LYS A 137 -9.36 8.50 0.19
C LYS A 137 -10.23 9.60 -0.45
N ASN A 138 -9.66 10.24 -1.46
CA ASN A 138 -10.31 11.36 -2.14
C ASN A 138 -11.17 10.92 -3.34
N LEU A 139 -10.84 9.78 -3.95
CA LEU A 139 -11.51 9.20 -5.11
C LEU A 139 -11.97 7.78 -4.78
N GLN A 140 -13.07 7.35 -5.39
CA GLN A 140 -13.57 5.98 -5.23
C GLN A 140 -12.63 4.90 -5.80
N PRO A 141 -12.18 5.00 -7.07
CA PRO A 141 -11.22 4.04 -7.60
C PRO A 141 -9.90 4.09 -6.83
N THR A 142 -9.35 2.93 -6.51
CA THR A 142 -7.96 2.80 -6.05
C THR A 142 -6.98 3.08 -7.19
N PRO A 143 -5.70 3.37 -6.90
CA PRO A 143 -4.71 3.57 -7.93
C PRO A 143 -4.39 2.30 -8.74
N LEU A 144 -4.04 2.46 -10.02
CA LEU A 144 -3.74 1.32 -10.91
C LEU A 144 -2.58 0.45 -10.40
N ILE A 145 -1.60 1.08 -9.74
CA ILE A 145 -0.39 0.40 -9.24
C ILE A 145 -0.54 -0.17 -7.83
N LEU A 146 -1.70 0.00 -7.18
CA LEU A 146 -1.91 -0.52 -5.83
C LEU A 146 -1.56 -2.01 -5.70
N PRO A 147 -1.93 -2.89 -6.65
CA PRO A 147 -1.65 -4.32 -6.53
C PRO A 147 -0.18 -4.70 -6.66
N ILE A 148 0.70 -3.78 -7.08
CA ILE A 148 2.13 -4.09 -7.21
C ILE A 148 2.64 -4.59 -5.86
N GLU A 149 2.42 -3.89 -4.74
CA GLU A 149 2.92 -4.37 -3.43
C GLU A 149 2.08 -3.93 -2.22
N ALA A 150 0.85 -3.44 -2.43
CA ALA A 150 -0.05 -3.21 -1.31
C ALA A 150 -0.54 -4.53 -0.71
N GLY A 151 -0.80 -4.52 0.60
CA GLY A 151 -1.33 -5.67 1.32
C GLY A 151 -0.92 -5.67 2.79
N SER A 152 -1.17 -6.80 3.45
CA SER A 152 -0.82 -7.03 4.85
C SER A 152 0.24 -8.12 4.99
N GLY A 153 1.07 -7.98 6.03
CA GLY A 153 2.05 -8.97 6.43
C GLY A 153 1.77 -9.49 7.84
N ASN A 154 2.20 -10.72 8.12
CA ASN A 154 2.14 -11.32 9.45
C ASN A 154 3.57 -11.53 9.96
N GLY A 155 3.98 -10.82 11.00
CA GLY A 155 5.33 -10.99 11.53
C GLY A 155 5.77 -9.86 12.44
N LEU A 156 6.93 -9.29 12.14
CA LEU A 156 7.56 -8.25 12.94
C LEU A 156 7.89 -7.03 12.08
N MET A 157 7.65 -5.85 12.62
CA MET A 157 8.08 -4.57 12.06
C MET A 157 8.80 -3.74 13.13
N LEU A 158 9.85 -3.06 12.71
CA LEU A 158 10.48 -1.97 13.45
C LEU A 158 10.13 -0.67 12.74
N ARG A 159 9.60 0.31 13.46
CA ARG A 159 9.32 1.63 12.88
C ARG A 159 9.65 2.76 13.83
N GLY A 160 9.91 3.93 13.26
CA GLY A 160 10.36 5.07 14.03
C GLY A 160 10.46 6.35 13.22
N GLY A 161 10.85 7.41 13.91
CA GLY A 161 11.18 8.68 13.28
C GLY A 161 11.99 9.55 14.22
N ALA A 162 12.88 10.36 13.66
CA ALA A 162 13.75 11.25 14.41
C ALA A 162 14.05 12.52 13.61
N GLN A 163 14.24 13.64 14.31
CA GLN A 163 14.81 14.83 13.69
C GLN A 163 16.31 14.61 13.51
N ILE A 164 16.77 14.62 12.26
CA ILE A 164 18.19 14.40 11.93
C ILE A 164 18.99 15.71 11.95
N VAL A 165 18.36 16.80 11.52
CA VAL A 165 18.85 18.19 11.63
C VAL A 165 17.65 19.12 11.85
N PRO A 166 17.85 20.34 12.37
CA PRO A 166 16.74 21.29 12.53
C PRO A 166 15.95 21.47 11.23
N GLY A 167 14.65 21.18 11.27
CA GLY A 167 13.75 21.31 10.12
C GLY A 167 13.72 20.13 9.16
N VAL A 168 14.42 19.02 9.46
CA VAL A 168 14.38 17.78 8.66
C VAL A 168 14.13 16.59 9.58
N ASN A 169 13.01 15.91 9.35
CA ASN A 169 12.62 14.71 10.08
C ASN A 169 12.77 13.50 9.16
N LEU A 170 13.40 12.44 9.66
CA LEU A 170 13.46 11.14 9.01
C LEU A 170 12.40 10.23 9.64
N SER A 171 11.64 9.52 8.81
CA SER A 171 10.82 8.36 9.19
C SER A 171 11.43 7.10 8.59
N TYR A 172 11.31 5.99 9.30
CA TYR A 172 11.80 4.70 8.83
C TYR A 172 10.93 3.56 9.34
N SER A 173 10.83 2.52 8.54
CA SER A 173 10.17 1.26 8.87
C SER A 173 10.89 0.12 8.16
N GLY A 174 10.99 -1.03 8.80
CA GLY A 174 11.54 -2.25 8.24
C GLY A 174 10.80 -3.43 8.83
N TYR A 175 10.47 -4.41 8.00
CA TYR A 175 9.58 -5.49 8.39
C TYR A 175 9.97 -6.83 7.77
N TYR A 176 9.47 -7.89 8.40
CA TYR A 176 9.48 -9.25 7.88
C TYR A 176 8.11 -9.89 8.09
N SER A 177 7.53 -10.39 7.00
CA SER A 177 6.29 -11.16 6.98
C SER A 177 6.59 -12.65 6.75
N ALA A 178 5.95 -13.51 7.53
CA ALA A 178 5.89 -14.94 7.33
C ALA A 178 4.76 -15.31 6.35
N LEU A 179 4.87 -16.48 5.71
CA LEU A 179 3.79 -17.03 4.89
C LEU A 179 2.65 -17.52 5.79
N THR A 180 1.43 -17.10 5.49
CA THR A 180 0.20 -17.61 6.09
C THR A 180 -0.80 -17.86 4.97
N THR A 181 -1.38 -19.05 4.91
CA THR A 181 -2.32 -19.46 3.83
C THR A 181 -3.77 -19.56 4.33
N THR A 182 -4.06 -18.98 5.50
CA THR A 182 -5.42 -18.94 6.06
C THR A 182 -6.12 -17.69 5.54
N ASN A 183 -7.21 -17.86 4.80
CA ASN A 183 -7.87 -16.80 4.02
C ASN A 183 -8.09 -15.48 4.79
N THR A 184 -8.49 -15.52 6.06
CA THR A 184 -8.78 -14.30 6.86
C THR A 184 -7.54 -13.50 7.28
N ILE A 185 -6.37 -14.14 7.27
CA ILE A 185 -5.09 -13.54 7.68
C ILE A 185 -3.99 -13.95 6.72
N GLU A 186 -4.30 -14.08 5.43
CA GLU A 186 -3.33 -14.52 4.43
C GLU A 186 -2.16 -13.53 4.34
N SER A 187 -0.94 -14.04 4.13
CA SER A 187 0.24 -13.22 3.95
C SER A 187 1.31 -13.94 3.15
N LYS A 188 2.04 -13.22 2.31
CA LYS A 188 3.22 -13.74 1.61
C LYS A 188 4.47 -13.65 2.52
N ARG A 189 5.45 -14.54 2.31
CA ARG A 189 6.76 -14.46 2.96
C ARG A 189 7.62 -13.42 2.25
N MET A 190 7.85 -12.30 2.91
CA MET A 190 8.52 -11.14 2.32
C MET A 190 9.24 -10.30 3.38
N ALA A 191 10.21 -9.52 2.94
CA ALA A 191 10.86 -8.51 3.76
C ALA A 191 10.91 -7.19 3.00
N GLY A 192 10.74 -6.09 3.72
CA GLY A 192 10.74 -4.79 3.10
C GLY A 192 11.06 -3.67 4.08
N ALA A 193 11.22 -2.48 3.53
CA ALA A 193 11.53 -1.29 4.29
C ALA A 193 11.06 -0.06 3.54
N ARG A 194 10.82 0.99 4.32
CA ARG A 194 10.46 2.31 3.82
C ARG A 194 11.14 3.39 4.64
N TRP A 195 11.68 4.38 3.94
CA TRP A 195 12.29 5.57 4.51
C TRP A 195 11.60 6.80 3.95
N GLY A 196 11.39 7.82 4.79
CA GLY A 196 10.77 9.07 4.40
C GLY A 196 11.51 10.26 4.99
N VAL A 197 11.63 11.34 4.21
CA VAL A 197 12.14 12.63 4.66
C VAL A 197 10.99 13.62 4.67
N PHE A 198 10.68 14.16 5.84
CA PHE A 198 9.67 15.19 6.03
C PHE A 198 10.32 16.54 6.35
N LEU A 199 9.88 17.56 5.61
CA LEU A 199 10.28 18.96 5.75
C LEU A 199 9.09 19.76 6.31
N PRO A 200 8.95 19.93 7.64
CA PRO A 200 7.74 20.49 8.24
C PRO A 200 7.39 21.89 7.75
N GLN A 201 8.39 22.76 7.56
CA GLN A 201 8.19 24.13 7.07
C GLN A 201 7.68 24.18 5.63
N LYS A 202 7.92 23.12 4.85
CA LYS A 202 7.46 22.99 3.46
C LYS A 202 6.23 22.10 3.34
N GLN A 203 5.83 21.44 4.44
CA GLN A 203 4.76 20.45 4.49
C GLN A 203 4.89 19.39 3.38
N LEU A 204 6.13 18.93 3.18
CA LEU A 204 6.53 18.01 2.12
C LEU A 204 7.16 16.78 2.74
N GLU A 205 6.65 15.61 2.40
CA GLU A 205 7.25 14.30 2.66
C GLU A 205 7.64 13.67 1.31
N ILE A 206 8.83 13.09 1.24
CA ILE A 206 9.27 12.26 0.12
C ILE A 206 9.72 10.93 0.71
N GLY A 207 9.26 9.82 0.12
CA GLY A 207 9.57 8.48 0.58
C GLY A 207 10.13 7.59 -0.51
N ALA A 208 10.83 6.55 -0.07
CA ALA A 208 11.28 5.43 -0.88
C ALA A 208 10.96 4.12 -0.14
N SER A 209 10.54 3.11 -0.89
CA SER A 209 10.16 1.81 -0.36
C SER A 209 10.83 0.70 -1.17
N PHE A 210 11.18 -0.38 -0.50
CA PHE A 210 11.73 -1.60 -1.08
C PHE A 210 11.04 -2.80 -0.46
N GLN A 211 10.72 -3.80 -1.28
CA GLN A 211 10.12 -5.05 -0.86
C GLN A 211 10.74 -6.19 -1.65
N ARG A 212 10.91 -7.34 -1.00
CA ARG A 212 11.40 -8.56 -1.62
C ARG A 212 10.51 -9.73 -1.25
N LEU A 213 9.95 -10.38 -2.26
CA LEU A 213 9.30 -11.67 -2.11
C LEU A 213 10.37 -12.75 -1.86
N LEU A 214 10.18 -13.53 -0.79
CA LEU A 214 11.15 -14.52 -0.32
C LEU A 214 10.68 -15.95 -0.57
N GLN A 215 9.57 -16.12 -1.29
CA GLN A 215 8.98 -17.39 -1.71
C GLN A 215 8.75 -17.37 -3.21
N ASP A 216 8.32 -18.51 -3.77
CA ASP A 216 8.00 -18.69 -5.18
C ASP A 216 9.10 -18.11 -6.09
N GLU A 217 8.71 -17.43 -7.16
CA GLU A 217 9.64 -16.63 -7.94
C GLU A 217 10.00 -15.35 -7.17
N ARG A 218 11.22 -15.33 -6.65
CA ARG A 218 11.69 -14.20 -5.83
C ARG A 218 11.84 -12.94 -6.66
N SER A 219 10.91 -12.00 -6.50
CA SER A 219 10.94 -10.68 -7.10
C SER A 219 11.42 -9.62 -6.11
N ASN A 220 11.85 -8.48 -6.65
CA ASN A 220 12.11 -7.28 -5.88
C ASN A 220 11.27 -6.14 -6.43
N SER A 221 10.87 -5.27 -5.52
CA SER A 221 9.93 -4.21 -5.82
C SER A 221 10.42 -2.93 -5.19
N VAL A 222 10.31 -1.85 -5.96
CA VAL A 222 10.81 -0.53 -5.57
C VAL A 222 9.71 0.49 -5.73
N GLY A 223 9.60 1.39 -4.76
CA GLY A 223 8.59 2.42 -4.72
C GLY A 223 9.19 3.79 -4.39
N LEU A 224 8.61 4.83 -4.94
CA LEU A 224 8.83 6.23 -4.57
C LEU A 224 7.49 6.88 -4.32
N ASP A 225 7.44 7.84 -3.41
CA ASP A 225 6.21 8.57 -3.12
C ASP A 225 6.50 9.97 -2.62
N ALA A 226 5.50 10.83 -2.70
CA ALA A 226 5.55 12.14 -2.07
C ALA A 226 4.16 12.59 -1.62
N THR A 227 4.13 13.34 -0.52
CA THR A 227 2.95 14.11 -0.09
C THR A 227 3.35 15.56 0.12
N TRP A 228 2.57 16.47 -0.44
CA TRP A 228 2.82 17.90 -0.34
C TRP A 228 1.54 18.66 -0.07
N GLN A 229 1.43 19.24 1.13
CA GLN A 229 0.39 20.22 1.42
C GLN A 229 0.95 21.60 1.06
N VAL A 230 0.46 22.22 -0.01
CA VAL A 230 1.11 23.42 -0.55
C VAL A 230 0.93 24.58 0.43
N PRO A 231 2.01 25.17 0.99
CA PRO A 231 1.86 26.20 2.00
C PRO A 231 1.05 27.39 1.49
N ARG A 232 0.05 27.83 2.28
CA ARG A 232 -0.87 28.95 1.99
C ARG A 232 -1.87 28.71 0.86
N THR A 233 -1.84 27.55 0.22
CA THR A 233 -2.81 27.14 -0.80
C THR A 233 -3.53 25.90 -0.27
N PRO A 234 -4.87 25.85 -0.29
CA PRO A 234 -5.58 24.68 0.22
C PRO A 234 -5.57 23.55 -0.82
N LEU A 235 -4.37 23.14 -1.22
CA LEU A 235 -4.06 22.16 -2.24
C LEU A 235 -3.15 21.10 -1.62
N ASP A 236 -3.61 19.85 -1.67
CA ASP A 236 -2.82 18.68 -1.32
C ASP A 236 -2.43 17.97 -2.62
N ILE A 237 -1.15 17.64 -2.77
CA ILE A 237 -0.62 16.84 -3.87
C ILE A 237 -0.05 15.55 -3.29
N ARG A 238 -0.38 14.42 -3.90
CA ARG A 238 0.12 13.11 -3.52
C ARG A 238 0.54 12.35 -4.77
N MET A 239 1.57 11.54 -4.65
CA MET A 239 2.03 10.73 -5.76
C MET A 239 2.71 9.46 -5.27
N GLU A 240 2.65 8.43 -6.09
CA GLU A 240 3.48 7.24 -5.95
C GLU A 240 3.95 6.76 -7.32
N TYR A 241 5.08 6.09 -7.32
CA TYR A 241 5.61 5.27 -8.38
C TYR A 241 5.97 3.91 -7.78
N ALA A 242 5.71 2.84 -8.51
CA ALA A 242 6.09 1.50 -8.11
C ALA A 242 6.51 0.66 -9.33
N ARG A 243 7.40 -0.30 -9.10
CA ARG A 243 7.87 -1.26 -10.10
C ARG A 243 8.22 -2.59 -9.46
N ASN A 244 7.82 -3.68 -10.09
CA ASN A 244 8.26 -5.05 -9.82
C ASN A 244 8.42 -5.82 -11.15
N SER A 245 8.44 -7.15 -11.11
CA SER A 245 8.47 -8.02 -12.30
C SER A 245 7.16 -8.02 -13.10
N GLU A 246 6.03 -7.70 -12.47
CA GLU A 246 4.71 -7.69 -13.10
C GLU A 246 4.39 -6.36 -13.78
N GLY A 247 5.25 -5.35 -13.66
CA GLY A 247 5.10 -4.08 -14.35
C GLY A 247 5.62 -2.88 -13.57
N SER A 248 5.26 -1.69 -14.04
CA SER A 248 5.59 -0.44 -13.36
C SER A 248 4.55 0.63 -13.62
N GLY A 249 4.49 1.65 -12.78
CA GLY A 249 3.58 2.76 -13.04
C GLY A 249 3.64 3.83 -11.98
N TYR A 250 2.77 4.82 -12.13
CA TYR A 250 2.63 5.91 -11.18
C TYR A 250 1.21 6.45 -11.14
N TRP A 251 0.92 7.17 -10.05
CA TRP A 251 -0.23 8.05 -9.96
C TRP A 251 0.16 9.39 -9.35
N VAL A 252 -0.52 10.46 -9.78
CA VAL A 252 -0.43 11.79 -9.18
C VAL A 252 -1.84 12.30 -8.94
N GLU A 253 -2.15 12.65 -7.70
CA GLU A 253 -3.43 13.18 -7.26
C GLU A 253 -3.28 14.59 -6.70
N ALA A 254 -4.13 15.51 -7.16
CA ALA A 254 -4.23 16.87 -6.65
C ALA A 254 -5.64 17.12 -6.10
N ALA A 255 -5.73 17.55 -4.84
CA ALA A 255 -7.00 17.79 -4.15
C ALA A 255 -7.07 19.22 -3.61
N TYR A 256 -7.98 20.04 -4.17
CA TYR A 256 -8.11 21.46 -3.86
C TYR A 256 -9.40 21.76 -3.09
N ARG A 257 -9.31 22.32 -1.88
CA ARG A 257 -10.49 22.77 -1.12
C ARG A 257 -10.96 24.12 -1.62
N LEU A 258 -12.24 24.21 -1.99
CA LEU A 258 -12.85 25.41 -2.57
C LEU A 258 -13.25 26.47 -1.54
N ARG A 259 -12.62 26.46 -0.35
CA ARG A 259 -12.90 27.39 0.76
C ARG A 259 -12.64 28.86 0.45
N LYS A 260 -11.82 29.14 -0.58
CA LYS A 260 -11.50 30.50 -1.06
C LYS A 260 -12.46 31.00 -2.15
N VAL A 261 -13.41 30.18 -2.62
CA VAL A 261 -14.40 30.58 -3.62
C VAL A 261 -15.55 31.32 -2.93
N ASP A 262 -15.77 32.58 -3.30
CA ASP A 262 -16.82 33.42 -2.71
C ASP A 262 -18.20 33.21 -3.35
N PHE A 263 -18.26 32.72 -4.59
CA PHE A 263 -19.52 32.33 -5.23
C PHE A 263 -20.15 31.15 -4.46
N TRP A 264 -21.44 31.24 -4.12
CA TRP A 264 -22.20 30.24 -3.35
C TRP A 264 -21.44 29.64 -2.16
N LYS A 265 -20.82 30.52 -1.35
CA LYS A 265 -19.92 30.20 -0.23
C LYS A 265 -20.37 29.05 0.71
N PRO A 266 -21.66 28.90 1.11
CA PRO A 266 -22.07 27.79 1.97
C PRO A 266 -21.77 26.41 1.38
N PHE A 267 -21.91 26.28 0.06
CA PHE A 267 -21.61 25.05 -0.67
C PHE A 267 -20.09 24.87 -0.80
N PHE A 268 -19.40 25.83 -1.43
CA PHE A 268 -17.99 25.70 -1.79
C PHE A 268 -17.02 25.60 -0.60
N ARG A 269 -17.37 26.17 0.56
CA ARG A 269 -16.56 26.00 1.79
C ARG A 269 -16.47 24.54 2.26
N ARG A 270 -17.44 23.72 1.88
CA ARG A 270 -17.52 22.28 2.18
C ARG A 270 -17.12 21.40 1.00
N SER A 271 -16.64 21.99 -0.10
CA SER A 271 -16.32 21.26 -1.32
C SER A 271 -14.82 21.12 -1.54
N GLN A 272 -14.43 20.00 -2.13
CA GLN A 272 -13.08 19.70 -2.60
C GLN A 272 -13.17 19.12 -4.00
N VAL A 273 -12.39 19.66 -4.93
CA VAL A 273 -12.22 19.07 -6.26
C VAL A 273 -10.93 18.27 -6.26
N VAL A 274 -10.96 17.11 -6.91
CA VAL A 274 -9.86 16.17 -6.96
C VAL A 274 -9.62 15.78 -8.40
N PHE A 275 -8.34 15.64 -8.77
CA PHE A 275 -7.90 15.19 -10.07
C PHE A 275 -6.78 14.17 -9.88
N ARG A 276 -6.86 13.03 -10.59
CA ARG A 276 -5.81 12.01 -10.58
C ARG A 276 -5.47 11.58 -12.00
N VAL A 277 -4.18 11.55 -12.29
CA VAL A 277 -3.60 10.97 -13.51
C VAL A 277 -2.76 9.76 -13.15
N GLU A 278 -2.90 8.70 -13.92
CA GLU A 278 -2.23 7.43 -13.65
C GLU A 278 -1.80 6.76 -14.93
N GLN A 279 -0.67 6.08 -14.87
CA GLN A 279 -0.14 5.26 -15.95
C GLN A 279 0.39 3.97 -15.34
N PHE A 280 -0.05 2.86 -15.90
CA PHE A 280 0.53 1.55 -15.69
C PHE A 280 1.19 1.08 -16.99
N PHE A 281 2.35 0.46 -16.88
CA PHE A 281 3.11 -0.19 -17.94
C PHE A 281 3.16 -1.68 -17.64
N ALA A 282 2.57 -2.47 -18.52
CA ALA A 282 2.61 -3.92 -18.43
C ALA A 282 4.05 -4.42 -18.65
N PRO A 283 4.41 -5.63 -18.18
CA PRO A 283 5.77 -6.13 -18.34
C PRO A 283 6.05 -6.30 -19.84
N SER A 284 7.23 -5.85 -20.28
CA SER A 284 7.59 -5.97 -21.69
C SER A 284 8.07 -7.39 -21.97
N LEU A 285 7.63 -8.02 -23.07
CA LEU A 285 8.13 -9.34 -23.54
C LEU A 285 9.66 -9.36 -23.78
N ILE A 286 10.33 -8.21 -23.72
CA ILE A 286 11.77 -8.06 -23.89
C ILE A 286 12.52 -8.27 -22.56
N ASP A 287 11.86 -8.13 -21.41
CA ASP A 287 12.45 -8.39 -20.09
C ASP A 287 12.55 -9.89 -19.76
N GLU A 288 11.92 -10.76 -20.56
CA GLU A 288 11.95 -12.24 -20.41
C GLU A 288 13.12 -12.88 -21.16
N ILE A 289 13.84 -12.13 -22.02
CA ILE A 289 15.09 -12.59 -22.62
C ILE A 289 16.19 -12.42 -21.57
N ALA A 290 16.39 -13.46 -20.77
CA ALA A 290 17.58 -13.58 -19.93
C ALA A 290 18.85 -13.38 -20.81
N PRO A 291 19.95 -12.83 -20.26
CA PRO A 291 21.22 -12.68 -21.00
C PRO A 291 21.83 -14.01 -21.48
N GLU A 292 21.23 -15.16 -21.15
CA GLU A 292 21.76 -16.49 -21.47
C GLU A 292 21.54 -16.89 -22.94
N ASP A 293 20.63 -16.24 -23.68
CA ASP A 293 20.36 -16.58 -25.08
C ASP A 293 21.25 -15.87 -26.11
N PHE A 294 22.17 -15.01 -25.68
CA PHE A 294 23.16 -14.40 -26.59
C PHE A 294 24.38 -15.28 -26.88
N ASP A 295 24.57 -16.40 -26.16
CA ASP A 295 25.69 -17.32 -26.38
C ASP A 295 25.43 -18.38 -27.47
N HIS A 296 24.21 -18.42 -28.05
CA HIS A 296 23.85 -19.37 -29.11
C HIS A 296 23.71 -18.76 -30.51
N LEU A 297 23.88 -17.45 -30.67
CA LEU A 297 23.88 -16.78 -31.99
C LEU A 297 25.29 -16.66 -32.60
N GLY A 298 26.17 -17.60 -32.28
CA GLY A 298 27.57 -17.59 -32.68
C GLY A 298 28.05 -18.94 -33.22
N ASN A 299 27.37 -19.50 -34.22
CA ASN A 299 27.92 -20.36 -35.28
C ASN A 299 26.80 -21.19 -35.90
N GLU A 300 26.28 -20.75 -37.04
CA GLU A 300 25.76 -21.67 -38.06
C GLU A 300 25.82 -20.95 -39.41
N HIS A 301 27.03 -20.93 -39.95
CA HIS A 301 27.25 -20.83 -41.38
C HIS A 301 27.21 -22.25 -41.95
N ASP A 302 26.50 -22.38 -43.07
CA ASP A 302 26.50 -23.50 -44.01
C ASP A 302 25.72 -24.75 -43.58
N ASP A 303 24.46 -24.86 -44.05
CA ASP A 303 24.13 -25.82 -45.11
C ASP A 303 22.63 -25.74 -45.50
N LEU A 304 22.40 -25.25 -46.71
CA LEU A 304 21.12 -25.35 -47.42
C LEU A 304 20.99 -26.76 -48.00
N ALA A 305 20.01 -27.54 -47.54
CA ALA A 305 19.50 -28.68 -48.29
C ALA A 305 17.97 -28.78 -48.20
N PHE A 306 17.39 -28.43 -49.34
CA PHE A 306 16.01 -28.62 -49.76
C PHE A 306 15.56 -30.09 -49.66
N SER A 307 14.40 -30.36 -49.05
CA SER A 307 13.61 -31.55 -49.36
C SER A 307 12.12 -31.30 -49.13
N VAL A 308 11.35 -31.55 -50.18
CA VAL A 308 9.88 -31.49 -50.27
C VAL A 308 9.35 -32.91 -50.09
N GLY A 309 8.32 -33.08 -49.26
CA GLY A 309 7.60 -34.35 -49.10
C GLY A 309 6.25 -34.13 -48.39
N GLU A 310 5.19 -34.63 -49.02
CA GLU A 310 3.77 -34.30 -48.89
C GLU A 310 3.00 -34.95 -47.71
N PRO A 311 1.70 -34.58 -47.50
CA PRO A 311 0.95 -34.70 -46.24
C PRO A 311 -0.03 -35.91 -46.21
N ILE A 312 -0.30 -36.43 -45.01
CA ILE A 312 -1.41 -37.35 -44.66
C ILE A 312 -1.56 -37.30 -43.12
N ASP A 313 -2.69 -37.40 -42.44
CA ASP A 313 -4.09 -37.71 -42.76
C ASP A 313 -4.96 -37.19 -41.60
N GLU A 314 -6.21 -36.81 -41.87
CA GLU A 314 -7.23 -36.52 -40.86
C GLU A 314 -7.75 -37.83 -40.26
N GLY A 315 -7.91 -37.86 -38.94
CA GLY A 315 -8.46 -39.02 -38.23
C GLY A 315 -9.19 -38.61 -36.97
N ASP A 316 -10.51 -38.55 -37.07
CA ASP A 316 -11.47 -38.40 -35.97
C ASP A 316 -11.23 -39.41 -34.84
N HIS A 317 -11.07 -38.91 -33.62
CA HIS A 317 -11.40 -39.65 -32.41
C HIS A 317 -12.09 -38.71 -31.42
N ALA A 318 -13.40 -38.91 -31.28
CA ALA A 318 -14.20 -38.42 -30.17
C ALA A 318 -13.82 -39.20 -28.91
N GLU A 319 -13.29 -38.50 -27.90
CA GLU A 319 -13.27 -38.97 -26.52
C GLU A 319 -14.11 -38.02 -25.65
N GLU A 320 -15.17 -38.61 -25.11
CA GLU A 320 -16.05 -38.08 -24.09
C GLU A 320 -15.30 -38.18 -22.75
N GLY A 321 -14.89 -37.04 -22.20
CA GLY A 321 -14.18 -36.93 -20.94
C GLY A 321 -14.85 -35.89 -20.05
N ASP A 322 -15.48 -36.37 -18.98
CA ASP A 322 -15.95 -35.59 -17.83
C ASP A 322 -14.83 -34.67 -17.33
N HIS A 323 -14.90 -33.38 -17.67
CA HIS A 323 -14.12 -32.35 -17.01
C HIS A 323 -14.98 -31.76 -15.89
N ALA A 324 -14.80 -32.32 -14.69
CA ALA A 324 -15.00 -31.56 -13.48
C ALA A 324 -14.03 -30.38 -13.53
N GLU A 325 -14.54 -29.18 -13.79
CA GLU A 325 -13.80 -27.94 -13.63
C GLU A 325 -13.47 -27.76 -12.15
N GLU A 326 -12.29 -28.26 -11.78
CA GLU A 326 -11.56 -27.89 -10.58
C GLU A 326 -11.08 -26.46 -10.80
N GLY A 327 -11.96 -25.50 -10.50
CA GLY A 327 -11.68 -24.06 -10.49
C GLY A 327 -10.75 -23.72 -9.33
N ASP A 328 -9.47 -24.04 -9.52
CA ASP A 328 -8.39 -23.78 -8.59
C ASP A 328 -7.81 -22.37 -8.82
N HIS A 329 -8.54 -21.35 -8.37
CA HIS A 329 -7.99 -20.00 -8.20
C HIS A 329 -8.52 -19.46 -6.87
N ALA A 330 -7.73 -19.68 -5.81
CA ALA A 330 -7.92 -19.00 -4.55
C ALA A 330 -7.88 -17.48 -4.79
N GLU A 331 -9.04 -16.84 -4.63
CA GLU A 331 -9.18 -15.39 -4.58
C GLU A 331 -8.22 -14.86 -3.50
N GLU A 332 -7.18 -14.14 -3.94
CA GLU A 332 -6.22 -13.50 -3.04
C GLU A 332 -6.97 -12.57 -2.08
N GLY A 333 -6.90 -12.87 -0.79
CA GLY A 333 -7.53 -12.08 0.26
C GLY A 333 -6.85 -10.73 0.45
N GLY A 334 -7.24 -9.75 -0.37
CA GLY A 334 -6.88 -8.34 -0.24
C GLY A 334 -7.49 -7.53 -1.39
N HIS A 335 -8.19 -6.43 -1.08
CA HIS A 335 -8.95 -5.56 -1.98
C HIS A 335 -8.12 -4.80 -3.04
N HIS A 336 -7.21 -5.48 -3.74
CA HIS A 336 -6.40 -4.91 -4.79
C HIS A 336 -6.77 -5.62 -6.09
N GLY A 337 -7.71 -5.02 -6.84
CA GLY A 337 -8.09 -5.54 -8.15
C GLY A 337 -6.86 -5.78 -9.02
N ARG A 338 -6.86 -6.82 -9.86
CA ARG A 338 -5.71 -7.26 -10.66
C ARG A 338 -5.02 -6.12 -11.44
N LEU A 339 -3.69 -6.21 -11.59
CA LEU A 339 -2.93 -5.29 -12.45
C LEU A 339 -3.51 -5.30 -13.89
N PRO A 340 -3.53 -4.15 -14.59
CA PRO A 340 -3.93 -4.12 -15.98
C PRO A 340 -3.04 -5.03 -16.84
N GLU A 341 -3.63 -5.77 -17.78
CA GLU A 341 -2.88 -6.68 -18.66
C GLU A 341 -2.07 -5.96 -19.74
N VAL A 342 -2.41 -4.68 -20.00
CA VAL A 342 -1.78 -3.83 -21.02
C VAL A 342 -1.48 -2.46 -20.45
N ASP A 343 -0.60 -1.72 -21.13
CA ASP A 343 -0.33 -0.32 -20.84
C ASP A 343 -1.64 0.48 -20.74
N THR A 344 -1.87 1.05 -19.56
CA THR A 344 -3.16 1.67 -19.23
C THR A 344 -2.94 3.07 -18.68
N GLN A 345 -3.60 4.04 -19.31
CA GLN A 345 -3.69 5.42 -18.86
C GLN A 345 -5.09 5.70 -18.33
N ARG A 346 -5.17 6.25 -17.12
CA ARG A 346 -6.44 6.60 -16.47
C ARG A 346 -6.45 8.06 -16.04
N LEU A 347 -7.53 8.73 -16.38
CA LEU A 347 -7.86 10.07 -15.90
C LEU A 347 -9.08 10.00 -14.98
N THR A 348 -8.97 10.52 -13.76
CA THR A 348 -10.09 10.57 -12.82
C THR A 348 -10.30 11.97 -12.28
N VAL A 349 -11.55 12.42 -12.25
CA VAL A 349 -12.00 13.67 -11.61
C VAL A 349 -12.96 13.31 -10.49
N GLY A 350 -12.87 14.01 -9.37
CA GLY A 350 -13.77 13.80 -8.24
C GLY A 350 -14.20 15.07 -7.53
N TRP A 351 -15.28 14.94 -6.78
CA TRP A 351 -15.83 15.97 -5.93
C TRP A 351 -16.18 15.39 -4.56
N ASN A 352 -15.61 15.95 -3.50
CA ASN A 352 -15.96 15.62 -2.12
C ASN A 352 -16.71 16.77 -1.47
N TYR A 353 -17.87 16.47 -0.87
CA TYR A 353 -18.69 17.39 -0.10
C TYR A 353 -18.78 16.93 1.36
N TYR A 354 -18.35 17.78 2.28
CA TYR A 354 -18.26 17.47 3.71
C TYR A 354 -19.49 18.02 4.43
N LEU A 355 -20.46 17.15 4.73
CA LEU A 355 -21.71 17.53 5.39
C LEU A 355 -21.45 17.93 6.87
N SER A 356 -20.58 17.18 7.52
CA SER A 356 -20.03 17.43 8.86
C SER A 356 -18.59 16.94 8.94
N ASP A 357 -17.95 17.04 10.12
CA ASP A 357 -16.58 16.55 10.34
C ASP A 357 -16.47 15.02 10.21
N GLY A 358 -17.59 14.30 10.35
CA GLY A 358 -17.65 12.85 10.26
C GLY A 358 -18.50 12.32 9.11
N LEU A 359 -19.11 13.16 8.25
CA LEU A 359 -19.96 12.71 7.13
C LEU A 359 -19.55 13.34 5.80
N LYS A 360 -19.22 12.51 4.81
CA LYS A 360 -18.68 12.89 3.49
C LYS A 360 -19.49 12.25 2.38
N LEU A 361 -19.90 13.06 1.40
CA LEU A 361 -20.40 12.59 0.11
C LEU A 361 -19.30 12.77 -0.92
N SER A 362 -19.05 11.73 -1.73
CA SER A 362 -18.01 11.72 -2.74
C SER A 362 -18.58 11.29 -4.09
N PHE A 363 -18.18 12.00 -5.14
CA PHE A 363 -18.41 11.61 -6.53
C PHE A 363 -17.07 11.45 -7.23
N SER A 364 -16.95 10.47 -8.11
CA SER A 364 -15.78 10.26 -8.97
C SER A 364 -16.25 9.84 -10.36
N TYR A 365 -15.59 10.35 -11.38
CA TYR A 365 -15.76 9.94 -12.77
C TYR A 365 -14.37 9.75 -13.36
N GLY A 366 -14.15 8.66 -14.08
CA GLY A 366 -12.90 8.44 -14.78
C GLY A 366 -13.06 7.77 -16.12
N ARG A 367 -11.97 7.81 -16.88
CA ARG A 367 -11.87 7.25 -18.22
C ARG A 367 -10.52 6.61 -18.41
N ASP A 368 -10.54 5.40 -18.95
CA ASP A 368 -9.36 4.74 -19.46
C ASP A 368 -9.14 5.16 -20.91
N LEU A 369 -7.98 5.77 -21.17
CA LEU A 369 -7.71 6.41 -22.46
C LEU A 369 -7.44 5.38 -23.56
N ASN A 370 -6.97 4.19 -23.19
CA ASN A 370 -6.58 3.13 -24.13
C ASN A 370 -7.71 2.11 -24.40
N SER A 371 -8.69 1.97 -23.51
CA SER A 371 -9.74 0.92 -23.60
C SER A 371 -11.17 1.46 -23.76
N HIS A 372 -11.37 2.77 -24.00
CA HIS A 372 -12.68 3.43 -24.18
C HIS A 372 -13.69 3.29 -23.02
N GLY A 373 -13.33 2.63 -21.91
CA GLY A 373 -14.15 2.48 -20.72
C GLY A 373 -14.27 3.78 -19.91
N ASN A 374 -15.50 4.15 -19.57
CA ASN A 374 -15.76 5.17 -18.55
C ASN A 374 -16.32 4.49 -17.32
N PHE A 375 -15.99 5.02 -16.16
CA PHE A 375 -16.58 4.57 -14.89
C PHE A 375 -16.99 5.78 -14.05
N TRP A 376 -17.95 5.56 -13.17
CA TRP A 376 -18.30 6.54 -12.15
C TRP A 376 -18.55 5.87 -10.82
N GLY A 377 -18.40 6.65 -9.75
CA GLY A 377 -18.60 6.21 -8.37
C GLY A 377 -19.25 7.31 -7.55
N LEU A 378 -20.19 6.91 -6.70
CA LEU A 378 -20.79 7.72 -5.65
C LEU A 378 -20.53 7.03 -4.31
N ALA A 379 -20.17 7.79 -3.28
CA ALA A 379 -20.03 7.25 -1.95
C ALA A 379 -20.57 8.17 -0.88
N LEU A 380 -21.24 7.59 0.11
CA LEU A 380 -21.58 8.22 1.36
C LEU A 380 -20.79 7.52 2.47
N THR A 381 -19.96 8.26 3.18
CA THR A 381 -19.11 7.70 4.25
C THR A 381 -19.32 8.46 5.55
N TYR A 382 -19.40 7.73 6.64
CA TYR A 382 -19.48 8.22 8.01
C TYR A 382 -18.31 7.69 8.84
N ARG A 383 -17.58 8.59 9.53
CA ARG A 383 -16.57 8.24 10.54
C ARG A 383 -17.17 8.35 11.93
N PHE A 384 -16.99 7.31 12.74
CA PHE A 384 -17.40 7.27 14.14
C PHE A 384 -16.20 7.22 15.10
N LEU A 385 -16.43 7.68 16.33
CA LEU A 385 -15.48 7.68 17.45
C LEU A 385 -16.27 7.59 18.75
N PHE A 386 -15.95 6.61 19.60
CA PHE A 386 -16.62 6.29 20.86
C PHE A 386 -15.64 6.17 22.02
#